data_AF-A0A1D7ZW81-F1
#
_entry.id   AF-A0A1D7ZW81-F1
#
_cell.length_a   1.000
_cell.length_b   1.000
_cell.length_c   1.000
_cell.angle_alpha   90.00
_cell.angle_beta   90.00
_cell.angle_gamma   90.00
#
_symmetry.space_group_name_H-M   'P 1'
#
loop_
_entity.id
_entity.type
_entity.pdbx_description
1 polymer ?
#
loop_
_entity_poly.entity_id
_entity_poly.type
_entity_poly.pdbx_seq_one_letter_code
_entity_poly.pdbx_strand_id
1 'polypeptide(L)'
;MGWAPSGKGKYDYNVVAIYNDDDFAGAKHITYAFAFHDGQPVALVDQATNGGPDFYPTQNASVRDAFDRIANGTSATSGSTSTSANSSSATSDLTSDGRNGYFATPSATRGTWYFVNDNQSVTKVTITDHELTTTIEDGSSSTTVLYNRQSDYQIPQNPSQDLQFKSMDWSEGNAFTHNGIQYFSVRSWLQETAPHNYYGVTTEKVNGQDTRVLLLAEGGHVQVQEVGYPTEQLAKDNVDTKFDNLDYQ
;
A
#
# COMPACT_ATOMS: atom_id res chain seq x y z
N MET A 1 -21.08 -19.29 -1.90
CA MET A 1 -20.88 -18.74 -3.26
C MET A 1 -21.53 -19.62 -4.33
N GLY A 2 -21.80 -19.10 -5.53
CA GLY A 2 -22.32 -19.89 -6.65
C GLY A 2 -22.15 -19.20 -8.00
N TRP A 3 -22.13 -20.00 -9.08
CA TRP A 3 -21.93 -19.52 -10.45
C TRP A 3 -23.12 -18.69 -10.93
N ALA A 4 -22.85 -17.45 -11.35
CA ALA A 4 -23.82 -16.47 -11.83
C ALA A 4 -23.13 -15.56 -12.86
N PRO A 5 -23.05 -15.95 -14.14
CA PRO A 5 -22.21 -15.29 -15.15
C PRO A 5 -22.64 -13.85 -15.49
N SER A 6 -23.83 -13.43 -15.07
CA SER A 6 -24.30 -12.04 -15.20
C SER A 6 -23.89 -11.14 -14.03
N GLY A 7 -23.21 -11.68 -13.02
CA GLY A 7 -22.92 -11.00 -11.74
C GLY A 7 -24.15 -10.82 -10.84
N LYS A 8 -25.33 -11.25 -11.30
CA LYS A 8 -26.60 -11.14 -10.57
C LYS A 8 -27.15 -12.54 -10.30
N GLY A 9 -27.46 -12.83 -9.05
CA GLY A 9 -28.02 -14.12 -8.67
C GLY A 9 -28.46 -14.17 -7.21
N LYS A 10 -28.91 -15.35 -6.79
CA LYS A 10 -29.41 -15.63 -5.43
C LYS A 10 -28.31 -15.97 -4.43
N TYR A 11 -27.06 -15.95 -4.85
CA TYR A 11 -25.94 -16.38 -4.02
C TYR A 11 -25.40 -15.18 -3.25
N ASP A 12 -24.89 -15.46 -2.05
CA ASP A 12 -24.16 -14.49 -1.24
C ASP A 12 -22.96 -13.91 -2.02
N TYR A 13 -22.24 -14.77 -2.74
CA TYR A 13 -21.22 -14.41 -3.72
C TYR A 13 -21.60 -14.98 -5.08
N ASN A 14 -21.91 -14.10 -6.03
CA ASN A 14 -22.30 -14.42 -7.40
C ASN A 14 -21.06 -14.46 -8.29
N VAL A 15 -20.49 -15.65 -8.47
CA VAL A 15 -19.22 -15.88 -9.16
C VAL A 15 -19.39 -15.72 -10.67
N VAL A 16 -18.58 -14.86 -11.29
CA VAL A 16 -18.60 -14.55 -12.72
C VAL A 16 -17.41 -15.12 -13.49
N ALA A 17 -16.30 -15.39 -12.80
CA ALA A 17 -15.12 -16.01 -13.37
C ALA A 17 -14.31 -16.73 -12.29
N ILE A 18 -13.58 -17.76 -12.70
CA ILE A 18 -12.66 -18.52 -11.83
C ILE A 18 -11.34 -18.66 -12.58
N TYR A 19 -10.25 -18.47 -11.88
CA TYR A 19 -8.90 -18.81 -12.33
C TYR A 19 -8.30 -19.81 -11.34
N ASN A 20 -7.65 -20.85 -11.83
CA ASN A 20 -6.96 -21.82 -11.00
C ASN A 20 -5.56 -22.06 -11.54
N ASP A 21 -4.58 -22.10 -10.64
CA ASP A 21 -3.20 -22.49 -10.95
C ASP A 21 -2.78 -23.64 -10.01
N ASP A 22 -2.33 -24.72 -10.64
CA ASP A 22 -2.05 -26.02 -10.03
C ASP A 22 -0.57 -26.40 -10.18
N ASP A 23 0.38 -25.52 -9.83
CA ASP A 23 1.80 -25.91 -9.84
C ASP A 23 2.74 -25.10 -8.92
N PHE A 24 2.35 -24.92 -7.64
CA PHE A 24 3.30 -24.47 -6.61
C PHE A 24 3.88 -25.69 -5.87
N ALA A 25 5.19 -25.92 -6.05
CA ALA A 25 5.98 -27.03 -5.51
C ALA A 25 5.53 -27.50 -4.10
N GLY A 26 4.75 -28.59 -4.06
CA GLY A 26 4.44 -29.33 -2.82
C GLY A 26 2.99 -29.32 -2.32
N ALA A 27 1.99 -29.26 -3.22
CA ALA A 27 0.55 -29.38 -2.93
C ALA A 27 -0.13 -28.13 -2.36
N LYS A 28 0.00 -27.00 -3.06
CA LYS A 28 -0.82 -25.81 -2.83
C LYS A 28 -1.43 -25.37 -4.16
N HIS A 29 -2.74 -25.43 -4.30
CA HIS A 29 -3.45 -24.76 -5.39
C HIS A 29 -3.67 -23.29 -5.02
N ILE A 30 -3.79 -22.44 -6.02
CA ILE A 30 -4.32 -21.09 -5.85
C ILE A 30 -5.50 -20.91 -6.79
N THR A 31 -6.69 -20.83 -6.20
CA THR A 31 -7.92 -20.59 -6.96
C THR A 31 -8.44 -19.19 -6.67
N TYR A 32 -8.54 -18.35 -7.69
CA TYR A 32 -9.24 -17.09 -7.61
C TYR A 32 -10.68 -17.24 -8.07
N ALA A 33 -11.62 -16.68 -7.31
CA ALA A 33 -13.01 -16.54 -7.71
C ALA A 33 -13.40 -15.06 -7.76
N PHE A 34 -13.75 -14.59 -8.93
CA PHE A 34 -14.22 -13.23 -9.17
C PHE A 34 -15.74 -13.23 -9.04
N ALA A 35 -16.28 -12.45 -8.12
CA ALA A 35 -17.69 -12.51 -7.76
C ALA A 35 -18.28 -11.12 -7.48
N PHE A 36 -19.60 -11.04 -7.46
CA PHE A 36 -20.33 -9.91 -6.90
C PHE A 36 -20.96 -10.31 -5.57
N HIS A 37 -20.69 -9.53 -4.52
CA HIS A 37 -21.28 -9.64 -3.19
C HIS A 37 -22.03 -8.33 -2.91
N ASP A 38 -23.33 -8.40 -2.63
CA ASP A 38 -24.21 -7.23 -2.49
C ASP A 38 -24.12 -6.20 -3.64
N GLY A 39 -23.86 -6.71 -4.85
CA GLY A 39 -23.71 -5.89 -6.06
C GLY A 39 -22.36 -5.20 -6.21
N GLN A 40 -21.41 -5.39 -5.29
CA GLN A 40 -20.05 -4.91 -5.36
C GLN A 40 -19.10 -6.01 -5.88
N PRO A 41 -18.14 -5.70 -6.76
CA PRO A 41 -17.16 -6.68 -7.20
C PRO A 41 -16.19 -7.05 -6.06
N VAL A 42 -15.91 -8.34 -5.92
CA VAL A 42 -14.95 -8.89 -4.96
C VAL A 42 -14.13 -10.00 -5.63
N ALA A 43 -12.81 -9.93 -5.49
CA ALA A 43 -11.92 -11.02 -5.84
C ALA A 43 -11.63 -11.86 -4.59
N LEU A 44 -11.99 -13.13 -4.62
CA LEU A 44 -11.71 -14.11 -3.57
C LEU A 44 -10.53 -14.98 -4.00
N VAL A 45 -9.81 -15.54 -3.03
CA VAL A 45 -8.75 -16.52 -3.23
C VAL A 45 -8.93 -17.67 -2.26
N ASP A 46 -8.67 -18.89 -2.74
CA ASP A 46 -8.45 -20.08 -1.95
C ASP A 46 -6.99 -20.51 -2.15
N GLN A 47 -6.28 -20.68 -1.05
CA GLN A 47 -4.88 -21.11 -1.00
C GLN A 47 -4.70 -22.27 0.00
N ALA A 48 -5.81 -22.91 0.39
CA ALA A 48 -5.79 -23.99 1.36
C ALA A 48 -4.97 -25.18 0.81
N THR A 49 -4.06 -25.70 1.62
CA THR A 49 -3.20 -26.82 1.21
C THR A 49 -3.83 -28.19 1.52
N ASN A 50 -4.90 -28.19 2.31
CA ASN A 50 -5.63 -29.37 2.77
C ASN A 50 -7.10 -28.97 3.03
N GLY A 51 -8.03 -29.90 2.84
CA GLY A 51 -9.46 -29.67 3.09
C GLY A 51 -10.24 -29.23 1.85
N GLY A 52 -11.49 -28.78 2.06
CA GLY A 52 -12.31 -28.21 1.00
C GLY A 52 -11.93 -26.76 0.71
N PRO A 53 -12.45 -26.15 -0.37
CA PRO A 53 -12.11 -24.79 -0.74
C PRO A 53 -12.45 -23.77 0.36
N ASP A 54 -11.48 -22.94 0.74
CA ASP A 54 -11.64 -21.88 1.74
C ASP A 54 -11.41 -20.51 1.10
N PHE A 55 -12.47 -19.97 0.49
CA PHE A 55 -12.41 -18.70 -0.23
C PHE A 55 -12.56 -17.52 0.73
N TYR A 56 -11.58 -16.61 0.70
CA TYR A 56 -11.61 -15.33 1.39
C TYR A 56 -11.14 -14.22 0.44
N PRO A 57 -11.46 -12.93 0.71
CA PRO A 57 -11.00 -11.83 -0.12
C PRO A 57 -9.48 -11.87 -0.33
N THR A 58 -9.04 -11.72 -1.58
CA THR A 58 -7.62 -11.76 -1.88
C THR A 58 -6.89 -10.58 -1.25
N GLN A 59 -5.70 -10.85 -0.71
CA GLN A 59 -4.76 -9.81 -0.27
C GLN A 59 -3.95 -9.23 -1.45
N ASN A 60 -4.06 -9.81 -2.65
CA ASN A 60 -3.40 -9.30 -3.85
C ASN A 60 -4.14 -8.08 -4.39
N ALA A 61 -3.64 -6.88 -4.06
CA ALA A 61 -4.21 -5.61 -4.49
C ALA A 61 -4.35 -5.51 -6.02
N SER A 62 -3.34 -5.95 -6.78
CA SER A 62 -3.40 -5.94 -8.25
C SER A 62 -4.58 -6.73 -8.80
N VAL A 63 -4.84 -7.92 -8.27
CA VAL A 63 -5.97 -8.77 -8.72
C VAL A 63 -7.31 -8.16 -8.32
N ARG A 64 -7.43 -7.66 -7.08
CA ARG A 64 -8.64 -7.00 -6.59
C ARG A 64 -8.97 -5.75 -7.40
N ASP A 65 -8.02 -4.84 -7.54
CA ASP A 65 -8.22 -3.55 -8.19
C ASP A 65 -8.44 -3.72 -9.70
N ALA A 66 -7.78 -4.71 -10.33
CA ALA A 66 -8.04 -5.04 -11.73
C ALA A 66 -9.47 -5.54 -11.94
N PHE A 67 -9.96 -6.41 -11.05
CA PHE A 67 -11.32 -6.92 -11.16
C PHE A 67 -12.36 -5.83 -10.92
N ASP A 68 -12.17 -4.97 -9.92
CA ASP A 68 -13.06 -3.82 -9.67
C ASP A 68 -13.20 -2.93 -10.92
N ARG A 69 -12.08 -2.57 -11.56
CA ARG A 69 -12.11 -1.79 -12.83
C ARG A 69 -12.89 -2.50 -13.93
N ILE A 70 -12.61 -3.79 -14.16
CA ILE A 70 -13.26 -4.59 -15.21
C ILE A 70 -14.76 -4.69 -14.94
N ALA A 71 -15.16 -4.97 -13.70
CA ALA A 71 -16.55 -5.11 -13.28
C ALA A 71 -17.34 -3.80 -13.45
N ASN A 72 -16.69 -2.66 -13.22
CA ASN A 72 -17.26 -1.33 -13.39
C ASN A 72 -17.21 -0.82 -14.86
N GLY A 73 -16.85 -1.68 -15.83
CA GLY A 73 -16.85 -1.35 -17.25
C GLY A 73 -15.70 -0.43 -17.68
N THR A 74 -14.70 -0.23 -16.83
CA THR A 74 -13.47 0.48 -17.17
C THR A 74 -12.50 -0.56 -17.72
N SER A 75 -12.17 -0.49 -19.01
CA SER A 75 -11.22 -1.43 -19.61
C SER A 75 -9.92 -1.44 -18.80
N ALA A 76 -9.41 -2.63 -18.49
CA ALA A 76 -8.10 -2.81 -17.87
C ALA A 76 -7.00 -2.43 -18.87
N THR A 77 -6.84 -1.13 -19.11
CA THR A 77 -5.65 -0.58 -19.72
C THR A 77 -4.68 -0.31 -18.58
N SER A 78 -3.53 -0.98 -18.58
CA SER A 78 -2.37 -0.54 -17.80
C SER A 78 -2.03 0.88 -18.24
N GLY A 79 -2.56 1.87 -17.52
CA GLY A 79 -2.54 3.26 -17.95
C GLY A 79 -2.94 4.18 -16.81
N SER A 80 -1.92 4.82 -16.24
CA SER A 80 -2.02 6.00 -15.37
C SER A 80 -3.18 6.92 -15.79
N THR A 81 -4.13 7.16 -14.88
CA THR A 81 -5.04 8.29 -14.99
C THR A 81 -4.85 9.17 -13.76
N SER A 82 -4.00 10.17 -13.94
CA SER A 82 -3.84 11.33 -13.08
C SER A 82 -5.14 12.14 -13.07
N THR A 83 -5.85 12.12 -11.94
CA THR A 83 -6.89 13.12 -11.65
C THR A 83 -6.26 14.23 -10.81
N SER A 84 -6.09 15.38 -11.46
CA SER A 84 -5.67 16.61 -10.80
C SER A 84 -6.81 17.09 -9.89
N ALA A 85 -6.68 16.93 -8.57
CA ALA A 85 -7.56 17.56 -7.61
C ALA A 85 -6.84 18.77 -6.99
N ASN A 86 -7.44 19.92 -7.27
CA ASN A 86 -7.04 21.25 -6.83
C ASN A 86 -6.99 21.34 -5.29
N SER A 87 -5.93 21.94 -4.78
CA SER A 87 -5.70 22.20 -3.36
C SER A 87 -6.91 22.87 -2.71
N SER A 88 -7.46 22.23 -1.69
CA SER A 88 -8.31 22.91 -0.72
C SER A 88 -8.09 22.34 0.67
N SER A 89 -7.94 23.28 1.60
CA SER A 89 -7.82 23.14 3.04
C SER A 89 -8.66 22.02 3.63
N ALA A 90 -8.05 21.21 4.51
CA ALA A 90 -8.68 20.16 5.30
C ALA A 90 -9.99 20.64 5.96
N THR A 91 -11.11 20.30 5.33
CA THR A 91 -12.39 20.18 6.00
C THR A 91 -12.38 18.84 6.73
N SER A 92 -12.76 18.84 8.01
CA SER A 92 -12.89 17.61 8.79
C SER A 92 -13.98 16.72 8.17
N ASP A 93 -13.58 15.71 7.42
CA ASP A 93 -14.45 14.70 6.82
C ASP A 93 -14.57 13.51 7.78
N LEU A 94 -15.31 13.72 8.87
CA LEU A 94 -15.53 12.71 9.90
C LEU A 94 -16.39 11.57 9.35
N THR A 95 -15.88 10.35 9.45
CA THR A 95 -16.58 9.12 9.07
C THR A 95 -16.82 8.22 10.27
N SER A 96 -17.78 7.31 10.17
CA SER A 96 -18.04 6.30 11.22
C SER A 96 -16.92 5.27 11.37
N ASP A 97 -16.03 5.16 10.38
CA ASP A 97 -14.87 4.27 10.36
C ASP A 97 -13.58 4.93 10.92
N GLY A 98 -13.71 6.12 11.52
CA GLY A 98 -12.66 6.80 12.29
C GLY A 98 -11.75 7.72 11.50
N ARG A 99 -11.98 7.90 10.19
CA ARG A 99 -11.21 8.83 9.36
C ARG A 99 -11.62 10.27 9.65
N ASN A 100 -10.67 11.18 9.49
CA ASN A 100 -10.85 12.61 9.62
C ASN A 100 -10.17 13.32 8.43
N GLY A 101 -10.65 13.00 7.22
CA GLY A 101 -10.04 13.43 5.97
C GLY A 101 -8.67 12.81 5.70
N TYR A 102 -8.12 13.15 4.53
CA TYR A 102 -6.82 12.66 4.09
C TYR A 102 -5.67 13.28 4.89
N PHE A 103 -4.65 12.48 5.17
CA PHE A 103 -3.38 12.98 5.67
C PHE A 103 -2.58 13.55 4.50
N ALA A 104 -2.10 14.79 4.66
CA ALA A 104 -1.21 15.42 3.68
C ALA A 104 0.24 15.07 4.02
N THR A 105 0.91 14.31 3.15
CA THR A 105 2.34 14.01 3.32
C THR A 105 3.16 15.30 3.27
N PRO A 106 4.29 15.38 4.01
CA PRO A 106 5.22 16.48 3.86
C PRO A 106 5.59 16.71 2.39
N SER A 107 5.47 17.93 1.89
CA SER A 107 5.72 18.22 0.47
C SER A 107 7.12 17.81 0.01
N ALA A 108 8.09 17.83 0.94
CA ALA A 108 9.46 17.45 0.68
C ALA A 108 9.65 15.92 0.54
N THR A 109 8.73 15.06 1.00
CA THR A 109 8.84 13.60 0.77
C THR A 109 8.20 13.17 -0.55
N ARG A 110 7.39 14.03 -1.19
CA ARG A 110 6.69 13.72 -2.43
C ARG A 110 7.65 13.52 -3.60
N GLY A 111 7.31 12.57 -4.46
CA GLY A 111 8.11 12.19 -5.63
C GLY A 111 8.20 10.69 -5.81
N THR A 112 9.05 10.26 -6.74
CA THR A 112 9.39 8.87 -6.99
C THR A 112 10.80 8.60 -6.49
N TRP A 113 10.95 7.53 -5.72
CA TRP A 113 12.15 7.14 -5.03
C TRP A 113 12.45 5.68 -5.30
N TYR A 114 13.73 5.35 -5.41
CA TYR A 114 14.21 4.02 -5.74
C TYR A 114 15.12 3.54 -4.61
N PHE A 115 14.71 2.44 -3.99
CA PHE A 115 15.48 1.70 -3.00
C PHE A 115 16.05 0.47 -3.68
N VAL A 116 17.28 0.11 -3.32
CA VAL A 116 17.96 -1.09 -3.82
C VAL A 116 18.47 -1.84 -2.61
N ASN A 117 18.14 -3.12 -2.54
CA ASN A 117 18.69 -4.01 -1.49
C ASN A 117 19.99 -4.66 -1.96
N ASP A 118 20.66 -5.38 -1.05
CA ASP A 118 21.95 -6.06 -1.29
C ASP A 118 21.93 -7.03 -2.49
N ASN A 119 20.75 -7.54 -2.86
CA ASN A 119 20.56 -8.42 -4.01
C ASN A 119 20.36 -7.66 -5.33
N GLN A 120 20.55 -6.33 -5.33
CA GLN A 120 20.30 -5.41 -6.44
C GLN A 120 18.83 -5.32 -6.88
N SER A 121 17.89 -5.84 -6.07
CA SER A 121 16.47 -5.74 -6.40
C SER A 121 15.96 -4.34 -6.11
N VAL A 122 15.22 -3.78 -7.07
CA VAL A 122 14.74 -2.41 -7.03
C VAL A 122 13.32 -2.36 -6.47
N THR A 123 13.12 -1.53 -5.46
CA THR A 123 11.79 -1.13 -4.99
C THR A 123 11.57 0.35 -5.31
N LYS A 124 10.51 0.65 -6.06
CA LYS A 124 10.09 2.01 -6.39
C LYS A 124 8.97 2.44 -5.46
N VAL A 125 9.19 3.52 -4.72
CA VAL A 125 8.18 4.16 -3.86
C VAL A 125 7.77 5.49 -4.48
N THR A 126 6.47 5.70 -4.68
CA THR A 126 5.91 6.99 -5.09
C THR A 126 5.06 7.56 -3.98
N ILE A 127 5.37 8.78 -3.55
CA ILE A 127 4.65 9.49 -2.49
C ILE A 127 3.93 10.69 -3.12
N THR A 128 2.61 10.71 -2.98
CA THR A 128 1.75 11.84 -3.40
C THR A 128 1.26 12.60 -2.17
N ASP A 129 0.30 13.52 -2.35
CA ASP A 129 -0.29 14.23 -1.22
C ASP A 129 -0.90 13.28 -0.19
N HIS A 130 -1.56 12.20 -0.64
CA HIS A 130 -2.38 11.35 0.22
C HIS A 130 -2.11 9.86 0.04
N GLU A 131 -1.17 9.49 -0.81
CA GLU A 131 -0.94 8.08 -1.14
C GLU A 131 0.55 7.75 -1.14
N LEU A 132 0.83 6.48 -0.83
CA LEU A 132 2.12 5.85 -1.00
C LEU A 132 1.94 4.60 -1.85
N THR A 133 2.61 4.55 -3.00
CA THR A 133 2.62 3.37 -3.87
C THR A 133 3.99 2.75 -3.87
N THR A 134 4.07 1.47 -3.49
CA THR A 134 5.29 0.66 -3.59
C THR A 134 5.16 -0.26 -4.79
N THR A 135 6.15 -0.28 -5.67
CA THR A 135 6.27 -1.21 -6.79
C THR A 135 7.57 -1.97 -6.66
N ILE A 136 7.51 -3.29 -6.59
CA ILE A 136 8.71 -4.14 -6.57
C ILE A 136 9.14 -4.49 -8.00
N GLU A 137 10.31 -5.12 -8.14
CA GLU A 137 10.97 -5.36 -9.42
C GLU A 137 10.14 -6.16 -10.45
N ASP A 138 9.27 -7.07 -9.99
CA ASP A 138 8.37 -7.83 -10.87
C ASP A 138 7.19 -7.00 -11.44
N GLY A 139 7.08 -5.74 -11.04
CA GLY A 139 6.03 -4.82 -11.44
C GLY A 139 4.77 -4.86 -10.58
N SER A 140 4.69 -5.79 -9.61
CA SER A 140 3.64 -5.82 -8.60
C SER A 140 3.68 -4.53 -7.78
N SER A 141 2.52 -3.94 -7.55
CA SER A 141 2.41 -2.72 -6.78
C SER A 141 1.30 -2.78 -5.75
N SER A 142 1.51 -2.07 -4.64
CA SER A 142 0.50 -1.81 -3.62
C SER A 142 0.42 -0.30 -3.41
N THR A 143 -0.80 0.22 -3.34
CA THR A 143 -1.05 1.62 -2.99
C THR A 143 -1.71 1.65 -1.62
N THR A 144 -1.24 2.56 -0.78
CA THR A 144 -1.80 2.86 0.53
C THR A 144 -2.30 4.29 0.53
N VAL A 145 -3.55 4.49 0.94
CA VAL A 145 -4.15 5.81 1.14
C VAL A 145 -3.97 6.23 2.59
N LEU A 146 -3.48 7.44 2.79
CA LEU A 146 -3.14 8.00 4.10
C LEU A 146 -4.27 8.90 4.61
N TYR A 147 -4.74 8.62 5.82
CA TYR A 147 -5.80 9.37 6.48
C TYR A 147 -5.32 9.92 7.83
N ASN A 148 -5.92 11.04 8.25
CA ASN A 148 -5.88 11.40 9.66
C ASN A 148 -6.90 10.55 10.40
N ARG A 149 -6.55 10.14 11.62
CA ARG A 149 -7.49 9.46 12.52
C ARG A 149 -8.15 10.46 13.46
N GLN A 150 -9.42 10.23 13.77
CA GLN A 150 -10.11 10.98 14.82
C GLN A 150 -9.42 10.73 16.17
N SER A 151 -9.25 11.78 16.97
CA SER A 151 -8.51 11.70 18.23
C SER A 151 -9.14 10.78 19.28
N ASP A 152 -10.46 10.58 19.20
CA ASP A 152 -11.25 9.74 20.10
C ASP A 152 -11.57 8.36 19.51
N TYR A 153 -11.20 8.09 18.26
CA TYR A 153 -11.46 6.80 17.63
C TYR A 153 -10.63 5.69 18.28
N GLN A 154 -11.33 4.69 18.81
CA GLN A 154 -10.74 3.48 19.37
C GLN A 154 -10.80 2.38 18.32
N ILE A 155 -9.67 1.73 18.04
CA ILE A 155 -9.68 0.56 17.15
C ILE A 155 -10.50 -0.54 17.85
N PRO A 156 -11.52 -1.10 17.19
CA PRO A 156 -12.26 -2.22 17.78
C PRO A 156 -11.33 -3.42 18.00
N GLN A 157 -11.40 -4.05 19.18
CA GLN A 157 -10.62 -5.26 19.48
C GLN A 157 -10.91 -6.40 18.48
N ASN A 158 -12.15 -6.47 17.99
CA ASN A 158 -12.59 -7.39 16.94
C ASN A 158 -13.23 -6.58 15.80
N PRO A 159 -12.45 -6.03 14.86
CA PRO A 159 -12.98 -5.23 13.77
C PRO A 159 -13.89 -6.08 12.88
N SER A 160 -15.00 -5.51 12.41
CA SER A 160 -15.90 -6.22 11.48
C SER A 160 -15.18 -6.57 10.18
N GLN A 161 -15.65 -7.60 9.46
CA GLN A 161 -15.10 -7.95 8.15
C GLN A 161 -15.19 -6.77 7.16
N ASP A 162 -16.28 -6.01 7.21
CA ASP A 162 -16.46 -4.81 6.39
C ASP A 162 -15.39 -3.75 6.68
N LEU A 163 -15.10 -3.48 7.95
CA LEU A 163 -14.06 -2.53 8.33
C LEU A 163 -12.67 -3.03 7.94
N GLN A 164 -12.40 -4.33 8.15
CA GLN A 164 -11.15 -4.95 7.71
C GLN A 164 -10.97 -4.82 6.19
N PHE A 165 -12.02 -5.10 5.40
CA PHE A 165 -12.00 -5.03 3.95
C PHE A 165 -11.82 -3.60 3.43
N LYS A 166 -12.56 -2.63 3.99
CA LYS A 166 -12.47 -1.23 3.56
C LYS A 166 -11.12 -0.61 3.86
N SER A 167 -10.48 -1.03 4.96
CA SER A 167 -9.24 -0.41 5.44
C SER A 167 -7.96 -1.18 5.07
N MET A 168 -8.06 -2.16 4.17
CA MET A 168 -6.90 -2.99 3.75
C MET A 168 -5.78 -2.16 3.13
N ASP A 169 -6.14 -1.09 2.40
CA ASP A 169 -5.23 -0.16 1.76
C ASP A 169 -5.14 1.18 2.52
N TRP A 170 -5.68 1.26 3.74
CA TRP A 170 -5.65 2.49 4.53
C TRP A 170 -4.53 2.45 5.54
N SER A 171 -3.84 3.58 5.68
CA SER A 171 -2.96 3.82 6.80
C SER A 171 -3.23 5.17 7.42
N GLU A 172 -2.93 5.26 8.70
CA GLU A 172 -2.82 6.54 9.36
C GLU A 172 -1.45 7.14 9.08
N GLY A 173 -1.47 8.42 8.70
CA GLY A 173 -0.27 9.23 8.58
C GLY A 173 -0.10 10.17 9.77
N ASN A 174 1.12 10.33 10.25
CA ASN A 174 1.46 11.36 11.23
C ASN A 174 2.81 12.00 10.90
N ALA A 175 2.85 13.33 10.76
CA ALA A 175 4.07 14.07 10.50
C ALA A 175 4.73 14.52 11.81
N PHE A 176 6.06 14.40 11.88
CA PHE A 176 6.86 14.84 13.02
C PHE A 176 8.28 15.22 12.57
N THR A 177 9.05 15.82 13.47
CA THR A 177 10.47 16.14 13.22
C THR A 177 11.35 15.33 14.15
N HIS A 178 12.37 14.70 13.60
CA HIS A 178 13.37 13.94 14.35
C HIS A 178 14.77 14.30 13.83
N ASN A 179 15.67 14.69 14.73
CA ASN A 179 17.04 15.15 14.40
C ASN A 179 17.11 16.20 13.27
N GLY A 180 16.14 17.12 13.23
CA GLY A 180 16.06 18.18 12.22
C GLY A 180 15.50 17.75 10.85
N ILE A 181 15.16 16.47 10.68
CA ILE A 181 14.55 15.93 9.47
C ILE A 181 13.04 15.81 9.69
N GLN A 182 12.25 16.23 8.69
CA GLN A 182 10.81 16.05 8.69
C GLN A 182 10.47 14.64 8.22
N TYR A 183 9.84 13.86 9.09
CA TYR A 183 9.34 12.52 8.83
C TYR A 183 7.82 12.49 8.78
N PHE A 184 7.27 11.46 8.18
CA PHE A 184 5.93 11.00 8.52
C PHE A 184 5.92 9.49 8.75
N SER A 185 5.09 9.03 9.68
CA SER A 185 4.84 7.61 9.92
C SER A 185 3.72 7.09 9.02
N VAL A 186 3.80 5.81 8.65
CA VAL A 186 2.75 5.05 8.01
C VAL A 186 2.38 3.89 8.93
N ARG A 187 1.16 3.90 9.44
CA ARG A 187 0.63 2.85 10.33
C ARG A 187 -0.64 2.25 9.75
N SER A 188 -0.67 0.93 9.56
CA SER A 188 -1.87 0.21 9.12
C SER A 188 -3.11 0.58 9.96
N TRP A 189 -4.24 0.82 9.30
CA TRP A 189 -5.42 1.43 9.94
C TRP A 189 -5.89 0.72 11.23
N LEU A 190 -5.92 -0.61 11.22
CA LEU A 190 -6.46 -1.43 12.32
C LEU A 190 -5.39 -1.98 13.29
N GLN A 191 -4.14 -1.54 13.19
CA GLN A 191 -3.09 -2.02 14.09
C GLN A 191 -2.66 -0.92 15.07
N GLU A 192 -2.65 -1.23 16.37
CA GLU A 192 -2.17 -0.32 17.40
C GLU A 192 -0.65 -0.31 17.54
N THR A 193 -0.01 -1.45 17.29
CA THR A 193 1.41 -1.73 17.63
C THR A 193 2.30 -2.04 16.42
N ALA A 194 1.80 -1.87 15.20
CA ALA A 194 2.54 -2.21 13.97
C ALA A 194 3.86 -1.45 13.87
N PRO A 195 4.92 -2.04 13.26
CA PRO A 195 6.13 -1.30 12.96
C PRO A 195 5.77 -0.07 12.13
N HIS A 196 6.18 1.07 12.64
CA HIS A 196 5.99 2.33 11.96
C HIS A 196 7.11 2.45 10.93
N ASN A 197 6.76 2.35 9.66
CA ASN A 197 7.65 2.85 8.62
C ASN A 197 7.61 4.36 8.68
N TYR A 198 8.79 4.97 8.80
CA TYR A 198 8.93 6.41 8.74
C TYR A 198 9.62 6.80 7.45
N TYR A 199 9.04 7.78 6.76
CA TYR A 199 9.61 8.35 5.56
C TYR A 199 10.07 9.77 5.85
N GLY A 200 11.37 9.99 5.76
CA GLY A 200 12.00 11.30 5.92
C GLY A 200 12.70 11.72 4.65
N VAL A 201 12.94 13.02 4.49
CA VAL A 201 13.75 13.51 3.37
C VAL A 201 14.87 14.41 3.88
N THR A 202 16.06 14.20 3.35
CA THR A 202 17.23 15.03 3.62
C THR A 202 17.96 15.30 2.30
N THR A 203 18.95 16.18 2.34
CA THR A 203 19.87 16.43 1.22
C THR A 203 21.25 15.98 1.64
N GLU A 204 21.82 15.06 0.88
CA GLU A 204 23.13 14.47 1.16
C GLU A 204 24.08 14.64 -0.02
N LYS A 205 25.38 14.55 0.24
CA LYS A 205 26.40 14.58 -0.80
C LYS A 205 26.54 13.21 -1.45
N VAL A 206 25.92 13.05 -2.62
CA VAL A 206 26.04 11.85 -3.46
C VAL A 206 26.93 12.20 -4.64
N ASN A 207 28.06 11.49 -4.80
CA ASN A 207 29.06 11.78 -5.84
C ASN A 207 29.50 13.27 -5.86
N GLY A 208 29.59 13.90 -4.68
CA GLY A 208 29.96 15.31 -4.51
C GLY A 208 28.85 16.33 -4.82
N GLN A 209 27.67 15.90 -5.25
CA GLN A 209 26.52 16.76 -5.55
C GLN A 209 25.47 16.70 -4.43
N ASP A 210 24.84 17.83 -4.15
CA ASP A 210 23.70 17.87 -3.24
C ASP A 210 22.51 17.14 -3.87
N THR A 211 22.13 16.02 -3.27
CA THR A 211 21.09 15.14 -3.77
C THR A 211 20.05 14.93 -2.67
N ARG A 212 18.78 15.18 -2.99
CA ARG A 212 17.68 14.80 -2.11
C ARG A 212 17.58 13.29 -2.06
N VAL A 213 17.48 12.74 -0.87
CA VAL A 213 17.29 11.32 -0.63
C VAL A 213 16.12 11.09 0.31
N LEU A 214 15.35 10.02 0.06
CA LEU A 214 14.29 9.57 0.94
C LEU A 214 14.87 8.55 1.92
N LEU A 215 14.55 8.68 3.19
CA LEU A 215 14.96 7.76 4.24
C LEU A 215 13.78 6.87 4.56
N LEU A 216 13.99 5.56 4.52
CA LEU A 216 13.10 4.60 5.16
C LEU A 216 13.71 4.26 6.52
N ALA A 217 13.01 4.63 7.58
CA ALA A 217 13.42 4.37 8.95
C ALA A 217 12.37 3.52 9.68
N GLU A 218 12.81 2.80 10.71
CA GLU A 218 11.97 1.92 11.52
C GLU A 218 12.33 2.02 13.01
N GLY A 219 11.54 1.35 13.86
CA GLY A 219 11.80 1.21 15.29
C GLY A 219 11.38 2.40 16.16
N GLY A 220 11.52 2.25 17.48
CA GLY A 220 11.13 3.30 18.44
C GLY A 220 12.04 4.54 18.43
N HIS A 221 13.21 4.44 17.80
CA HIS A 221 14.21 5.51 17.71
C HIS A 221 14.35 6.11 16.31
N VAL A 222 13.53 5.70 15.33
CA VAL A 222 13.56 6.22 13.95
C VAL A 222 14.93 6.02 13.29
N GLN A 223 15.41 4.78 13.31
CA GLN A 223 16.71 4.42 12.75
C GLN A 223 16.57 4.10 11.26
N VAL A 224 17.43 4.69 10.44
CA VAL A 224 17.44 4.53 8.98
C VAL A 224 17.81 3.10 8.64
N GLN A 225 16.94 2.43 7.90
CA GLN A 225 17.20 1.12 7.32
C GLN A 225 17.82 1.29 5.93
N GLU A 226 17.15 2.07 5.10
CA GLU A 226 17.47 2.21 3.68
C GLU A 226 17.38 3.65 3.20
N VAL A 227 18.15 3.96 2.15
CA VAL A 227 18.16 5.25 1.47
C VAL A 227 17.61 5.07 0.06
N GLY A 228 16.58 5.84 -0.26
CA GLY A 228 15.97 5.93 -1.57
C GLY A 228 16.48 7.13 -2.37
N TYR A 229 16.74 6.92 -3.65
CA TYR A 229 17.30 7.94 -4.56
C TYR A 229 16.27 8.34 -5.63
N PRO A 230 16.39 9.53 -6.25
CA PRO A 230 15.40 10.01 -7.22
C PRO A 230 15.44 9.28 -8.57
N THR A 231 16.47 8.48 -8.84
CA THR A 231 16.57 7.64 -10.05
C THR A 231 17.07 6.25 -9.69
N GLU A 232 16.64 5.26 -10.47
CA GLU A 232 17.07 3.87 -10.31
C GLU A 232 18.59 3.71 -10.47
N GLN A 233 19.20 4.42 -11.42
CA GLN A 233 20.64 4.37 -11.63
C GLN A 233 21.40 4.90 -10.41
N LEU A 234 20.96 6.02 -9.83
CA LEU A 234 21.58 6.54 -8.60
C LEU A 234 21.44 5.55 -7.45
N ALA A 235 20.29 4.88 -7.31
CA ALA A 235 20.10 3.89 -6.27
C ALA A 235 21.05 2.69 -6.45
N LYS A 236 21.18 2.19 -7.69
CA LYS A 236 22.11 1.08 -8.01
C LYS A 236 23.57 1.46 -7.78
N ASP A 237 23.96 2.67 -8.14
CA ASP A 237 25.34 3.16 -7.95
C ASP A 237 25.71 3.40 -6.48
N ASN A 238 24.72 3.50 -5.58
CA ASN A 238 24.91 3.89 -4.18
C ASN A 238 24.27 2.91 -3.17
N VAL A 239 24.07 1.64 -3.54
CA VAL A 239 23.41 0.62 -2.70
C VAL A 239 24.00 0.52 -1.28
N ASP A 240 25.33 0.55 -1.16
CA ASP A 240 26.05 0.41 0.11
C ASP A 240 26.41 1.76 0.76
N THR A 241 25.89 2.88 0.23
CA THR A 241 26.28 4.21 0.72
C THR A 241 25.57 4.54 2.02
N LYS A 242 26.37 4.88 3.04
CA LYS A 242 25.90 5.39 4.34
C LYS A 242 26.38 6.83 4.52
N PHE A 243 25.55 7.67 5.14
CA PHE A 243 25.88 9.06 5.45
C PHE A 243 26.14 9.24 6.95
N ASP A 244 27.31 9.77 7.31
CA ASP A 244 27.77 9.84 8.71
C ASP A 244 26.85 10.64 9.66
N ASN A 245 26.01 11.51 9.11
CA ASN A 245 25.04 12.32 9.86
C ASN A 245 23.71 11.60 10.16
N LEU A 246 23.51 10.40 9.62
CA LEU A 246 22.28 9.61 9.81
C LEU A 246 22.50 8.47 10.80
N ASP A 247 21.48 8.21 11.61
CA ASP A 247 21.48 7.10 12.57
C ASP A 247 20.90 5.85 11.90
N TYR A 248 21.75 4.85 11.65
CA TYR A 248 21.37 3.60 10.99
C TYR A 248 21.17 2.46 12.00
N GLN A 249 20.33 1.49 11.64
CA GLN A 249 20.19 0.22 12.37
C GLN A 249 21.13 -0.86 11.82
#